data_AF-A0A2A2KJP3-F1
#
_entry.id   AF-A0A2A2KJP3-F1
#
_cell.length_a   1.000
_cell.length_b   1.000
_cell.length_c   1.000
_cell.angle_alpha   90.00
_cell.angle_beta   90.00
_cell.angle_gamma   90.00
#
_symmetry.space_group_name_H-M   'P 1'
#
loop_
_entity.id
_entity.type
_entity.pdbx_description
1 polymer ?
#
loop_
_entity_poly.entity_id
_entity_poly.type
_entity_poly.pdbx_seq_one_letter_code
_entity_poly.pdbx_strand_id
1 'polypeptide(L)' 'MPPANILNAPTKLMKQIGYGANYAYDHDAEDGFSGANYWPDELPPQTFYEPTGRGFEARLQERLAHWDGLRARRR' A
#
# COMPACT_ATOMS: atom_id res chain seq x y z
N MET A 1 8.14 -7.79 -10.83
CA MET A 1 6.75 -7.48 -11.30
C MET A 1 5.95 -6.86 -10.17
N PRO A 2 4.93 -5.99 -10.38
CA PRO A 2 4.07 -5.55 -9.27
C PRO A 2 3.34 -6.74 -8.65
N PRO A 3 2.98 -6.66 -7.35
CA PRO A 3 2.32 -7.77 -6.68
C PRO A 3 0.95 -8.06 -7.31
N ALA A 4 0.55 -9.33 -7.34
CA ALA A 4 -0.62 -9.76 -8.11
C ALA A 4 -1.94 -9.15 -7.60
N ASN A 5 -1.99 -8.80 -6.31
CA ASN A 5 -3.14 -8.17 -5.65
C ASN A 5 -3.53 -6.82 -6.25
N ILE A 6 -2.62 -6.09 -6.91
CA ILE A 6 -2.92 -4.79 -7.53
C ILE A 6 -3.03 -4.85 -9.06
N LEU A 7 -2.89 -6.05 -9.64
CA LEU A 7 -3.08 -6.23 -11.07
C LEU A 7 -4.56 -6.21 -11.43
N ASN A 8 -4.89 -5.55 -12.54
CA ASN A 8 -6.22 -5.68 -13.11
C ASN A 8 -6.42 -7.12 -13.64
N ALA A 9 -7.62 -7.66 -13.43
CA ALA A 9 -8.00 -9.00 -13.85
C ALA A 9 -9.29 -9.00 -14.69
N PRO A 10 -9.28 -8.40 -15.89
CA PRO A 10 -10.48 -8.26 -16.72
C PRO A 10 -10.92 -9.59 -17.34
N THR A 11 -10.01 -10.55 -17.52
CA THR A 11 -10.33 -11.86 -18.11
C THR A 11 -10.51 -12.94 -17.04
N LYS A 12 -11.26 -13.99 -17.37
CA LYS A 12 -11.44 -15.16 -16.49
C LYS A 12 -10.11 -15.84 -16.16
N LEU A 13 -9.22 -15.97 -17.15
CA LEU A 13 -7.90 -16.55 -16.97
C LEU A 13 -7.06 -15.74 -15.97
N MET A 14 -7.06 -14.41 -16.09
CA MET A 14 -6.31 -13.53 -15.18
C MET A 14 -6.78 -13.68 -13.72
N LYS A 15 -8.10 -13.78 -13.48
CA LYS A 15 -8.63 -14.05 -12.14
C LYS A 15 -8.22 -15.43 -11.63
N GLN A 16 -8.24 -16.44 -12.50
CA GLN A 16 -7.87 -17.82 -12.15
C GLN A 16 -6.40 -17.97 -11.76
N ILE A 17 -5.50 -17.20 -12.40
CA ILE A 17 -4.08 -17.17 -12.04
C ILE A 17 -3.78 -16.22 -10.86
N GLY A 18 -4.81 -15.67 -10.21
CA GLY A 18 -4.70 -14.90 -8.97
C GLY A 18 -4.51 -13.40 -9.12
N TYR A 19 -4.69 -12.82 -10.32
CA TYR A 19 -4.61 -11.36 -10.48
C TYR A 19 -5.80 -10.69 -9.77
N GLY A 20 -5.52 -9.61 -9.05
CA GLY A 20 -6.49 -8.89 -8.22
C GLY A 20 -6.98 -9.68 -7.01
N ALA A 21 -6.48 -10.90 -6.77
CA ALA A 21 -6.83 -11.67 -5.58
C ALA A 21 -6.26 -10.97 -4.34
N ASN A 22 -7.07 -10.92 -3.27
CA ASN A 22 -6.72 -10.25 -2.02
C ASN A 22 -6.37 -8.76 -2.17
N TYR A 23 -6.91 -8.09 -3.20
CA TYR A 23 -6.89 -6.63 -3.25
C TYR A 23 -7.63 -6.08 -2.02
N ALA A 24 -6.91 -5.34 -1.18
CA ALA A 24 -7.51 -4.68 -0.03
C ALA A 24 -7.91 -3.26 -0.44
N TYR A 25 -9.21 -2.98 -0.41
CA TYR A 25 -9.72 -1.65 -0.70
C TYR A 25 -9.61 -0.77 0.55
N ASP A 26 -8.83 0.30 0.47
CA ASP A 26 -8.50 1.15 1.64
C ASP A 26 -9.72 1.71 2.34
N HIS A 27 -10.77 2.07 1.59
CA HIS A 27 -11.99 2.66 2.15
C HIS A 27 -12.85 1.69 2.94
N ASP A 28 -12.65 0.38 2.79
CA ASP A 28 -13.36 -0.64 3.57
C ASP A 28 -12.68 -0.89 4.92
N ALA A 29 -11.43 -0.44 5.11
CA ALA A 29 -10.75 -0.52 6.39
C ALA A 29 -11.26 0.58 7.35
N GLU A 30 -11.35 0.26 8.64
CA GLU A 30 -11.86 1.17 9.69
C GLU A 30 -11.15 2.54 9.69
N ASP A 31 -9.83 2.55 9.51
CA ASP A 31 -9.01 3.77 9.47
C ASP A 31 -8.93 4.39 8.06
N GLY A 32 -9.63 3.83 7.06
CA GLY A 32 -9.49 4.21 5.66
C GLY A 32 -8.11 3.85 5.08
N PHE A 33 -7.42 2.87 5.66
CA PHE A 33 -6.08 2.46 5.27
C PHE A 33 -5.87 0.96 5.48
N SER A 34 -5.77 0.20 4.38
CA SER A 34 -5.63 -1.25 4.39
C SER A 34 -4.26 -1.72 4.87
N GLY A 35 -3.21 -0.90 4.68
CA GLY A 35 -1.83 -1.30 4.92
C GLY A 35 -1.29 -2.34 3.92
N ALA A 36 -1.95 -2.50 2.76
CA ALA A 36 -1.53 -3.45 1.74
C ALA A 36 -0.09 -3.20 1.26
N ASN A 37 0.58 -4.27 0.85
CA ASN A 37 1.89 -4.19 0.22
C ASN A 37 1.76 -3.96 -1.29
N TYR A 38 2.45 -2.93 -1.78
CA TYR A 38 2.48 -2.54 -3.19
C TYR A 38 3.85 -2.78 -3.84
N TRP A 39 4.83 -3.23 -3.05
CA TRP A 39 6.17 -3.53 -3.55
C TRP A 39 6.19 -4.88 -4.29
N PRO A 40 6.94 -4.98 -5.40
CA PRO A 40 7.31 -6.26 -5.98
C PRO A 40 7.96 -7.18 -4.95
N ASP A 41 7.71 -8.49 -5.03
CA ASP A 41 8.32 -9.47 -4.11
C ASP A 41 9.87 -9.46 -4.18
N GLU A 42 10.39 -9.12 -5.36
CA GLU A 42 11.82 -9.03 -5.65
C GLU A 42 12.48 -7.77 -5.07
N LEU A 43 11.69 -6.80 -4.61
CA LEU A 43 12.18 -5.49 -4.17
C LEU A 43 11.70 -5.19 -2.74
N PRO A 44 12.60 -5.10 -1.75
CA PRO A 44 12.22 -4.68 -0.42
C PRO A 44 11.71 -3.22 -0.45
N PRO A 45 10.81 -2.84 0.48
CA PRO A 45 10.30 -1.46 0.56
C PRO A 45 11.41 -0.41 0.53
N GLN A 46 11.27 0.61 -0.32
CA GLN A 46 12.21 1.72 -0.43
C GLN A 46 11.54 3.03 0.03
N THR A 47 12.34 3.93 0.61
CA THR A 47 11.88 5.29 0.92
C THR A 47 12.40 6.23 -0.15
N PHE A 48 11.47 6.79 -0.95
CA PHE A 48 11.81 7.76 -2.00
C PHE A 48 11.39 9.19 -1.67
N TYR A 49 10.46 9.35 -0.73
CA TYR A 49 9.95 10.65 -0.31
C TYR A 49 10.19 10.83 1.18
N GLU A 50 11.02 11.82 1.51
CA GLU A 50 11.27 12.27 2.87
C GLU A 50 10.79 13.72 2.96
N PRO A 51 9.59 13.96 3.54
CA PRO A 51 9.07 15.30 3.68
C PRO A 51 10.02 16.16 4.52
N THR A 52 10.15 17.43 4.16
CA THR A 52 10.85 18.37 5.03
C THR A 52 9.96 18.78 6.20
N GLY A 53 10.56 19.26 7.29
CA GLY A 53 9.80 19.81 8.42
C GLY A 53 9.20 21.20 8.19
N ARG A 54 9.09 21.67 6.94
CA ARG A 54 8.71 23.05 6.63
C ARG A 54 7.29 23.13 6.08
N GLY A 55 6.52 24.09 6.57
CA GLY A 55 5.18 24.38 6.07
C GLY A 55 4.25 23.17 6.18
N PHE A 56 3.59 22.80 5.08
CA PHE A 56 2.63 21.70 5.06
C PHE A 56 3.31 20.32 5.14
N GLU A 57 4.57 20.20 4.70
CA GLU A 57 5.27 18.92 4.72
C GLU A 57 5.50 18.37 6.13
N ALA A 58 5.58 19.22 7.16
CA ALA A 58 5.60 18.78 8.55
C ALA A 58 4.38 17.92 8.91
N ARG A 59 3.19 18.30 8.44
CA ARG A 59 1.96 17.51 8.63
C ARG A 59 1.96 16.24 7.79
N LEU A 60 2.58 16.25 6.61
CA LEU A 60 2.74 15.04 5.81
C LEU A 60 3.65 14.04 6.54
N GLN A 61 4.73 14.51 7.17
CA GLN A 61 5.63 13.67 7.95
C GLN A 61 4.89 12.97 9.10
N GLU A 62 4.08 13.70 9.86
CA GLU A 62 3.22 13.12 10.91
C GLU A 62 2.25 12.07 10.35
N ARG A 63 1.64 12.35 9.19
CA ARG A 63 0.70 11.43 8.53
C ARG A 63 1.38 10.16 8.02
N LEU A 64 2.57 10.27 7.43
CA LEU A 64 3.35 9.11 6.98
C LEU A 64 3.74 8.24 8.17
N ALA A 65 4.22 8.84 9.27
CA ALA A 65 4.54 8.12 10.49
C ALA A 65 3.32 7.40 11.10
N HIS A 66 2.15 8.03 11.06
CA HIS A 66 0.90 7.40 11.49
C HIS A 66 0.56 6.15 10.65
N TRP A 67 0.67 6.24 9.32
CA TRP A 67 0.46 5.10 8.42
C TRP A 67 1.50 4.00 8.61
N ASP A 68 2.76 4.33 8.89
CA ASP A 68 3.79 3.34 9.22
C ASP A 68 3.48 2.60 10.51
N GLY A 69 3.00 3.31 11.54
CA GLY A 69 2.51 2.68 12.76
C GLY A 69 1.32 1.76 12.52
N LEU A 70 0.37 2.15 11.66
CA LEU A 70 -0.76 1.30 11.27
C LEU A 70 -0.29 0.05 10.51
N ARG A 71 0.66 0.19 9.57
CA ARG A 71 1.26 -0.94 8.85
C ARG A 71 1.94 -1.91 9.81
N ALA A 72 2.70 -1.40 10.78
CA ALA A 72 3.41 -2.24 11.75
C ALA A 72 2.45 -3.04 12.65
N ARG A 73 1.28 -2.47 13.02
CA ARG A 73 0.26 -3.17 13.83
C ARG A 73 -0.52 -4.24 13.07
N ARG A 74 -0.60 -4.13 11.74
CA ARG A 74 -1.36 -5.04 10.87
C ARG A 74 -0.50 -6.18 10.29
N ARG A 75 0.81 -6.09 10.40
CA ARG A 75 1.76 -7.17 10.08
C ARG A 75 1.88 -8.12 11.26
#